data_AF-R7WHF0-F1
#
_entry.id   AF-R7WHF0-F1
#
_cell.length_a   1.000
_cell.length_b   1.000
_cell.length_c   1.000
_cell.angle_alpha   90.00
_cell.angle_beta   90.00
_cell.angle_gamma   90.00
#
_symmetry.space_group_name_H-M   'P 1'
#
loop_
_entity.id
_entity.type
_entity.pdbx_description
1 polymer ?
#
loop_
_entity_poly.entity_id
_entity_poly.type
_entity_poly.pdbx_seq_one_letter_code
_entity_poly.pdbx_strand_id
1 'polypeptide(L)'
;MGDVGLRRLQIGVVLTSALAGAILGAGLLARVWSDCDVGIVSANLLLLTIFYLPVLFSVLTGIGLIVVRTLGRRRPWAAMAVTLVLCVVVVWLSMSVMHPDDYPGPFCPTGVPEWWPAAIPL
;
A
#
# COMPACT_ATOMS: atom_id res chain seq x y z
N MET A 1 -15.98 -19.91 -19.34
CA MET A 1 -16.21 -18.56 -18.77
C MET A 1 -16.09 -17.55 -19.90
N GLY A 2 -17.13 -16.76 -20.16
CA GLY A 2 -17.06 -15.73 -21.21
C GLY A 2 -16.12 -14.58 -20.84
N ASP A 3 -15.64 -13.86 -21.86
CA ASP A 3 -14.70 -12.71 -21.75
C ASP A 3 -15.18 -11.64 -20.73
N VAL A 4 -16.50 -11.48 -20.61
CA VAL A 4 -17.15 -10.56 -19.66
C VAL A 4 -16.97 -11.00 -18.20
N GLY A 5 -17.03 -12.31 -17.93
CA GLY A 5 -16.90 -12.86 -16.57
C GLY A 5 -15.49 -12.72 -16.02
N LEU A 6 -14.48 -13.00 -16.85
CA LEU A 6 -13.08 -12.86 -16.48
C LEU A 6 -12.70 -11.41 -16.19
N ARG A 7 -13.21 -10.47 -17.00
CA ARG A 7 -12.95 -9.04 -16.80
C ARG A 7 -13.57 -8.50 -15.51
N ARG A 8 -14.75 -8.98 -15.12
CA ARG A 8 -15.37 -8.65 -13.82
C ARG A 8 -14.55 -9.19 -12.65
N LEU A 9 -14.07 -10.42 -12.76
CA LEU A 9 -13.18 -11.02 -11.76
C LEU A 9 -11.90 -10.19 -11.58
N GLN A 10 -11.25 -9.82 -12.69
CA GLN A 10 -10.05 -8.98 -12.65
C GLN A 10 -10.29 -7.64 -11.97
N ILE A 11 -11.37 -6.94 -12.32
CA ILE A 11 -11.72 -5.67 -11.66
C ILE A 11 -11.99 -5.87 -10.17
N GLY A 12 -12.72 -6.93 -9.80
CA GLY A 12 -12.95 -7.28 -8.39
C GLY A 12 -11.65 -7.51 -7.62
N VAL A 13 -10.69 -8.20 -8.23
CA VAL A 13 -9.34 -8.42 -7.65
C VAL A 13 -8.59 -7.09 -7.51
N VAL A 14 -8.63 -6.20 -8.50
CA VAL A 14 -8.00 -4.88 -8.40
C VAL A 14 -8.56 -4.10 -7.21
N LEU A 15 -9.89 -4.00 -7.10
CA LEU A 15 -10.53 -3.20 -6.06
C LEU A 15 -10.27 -3.75 -4.65
N THR A 16 -10.37 -5.07 -4.50
CA THR A 16 -10.14 -5.73 -3.20
C THR A 16 -8.68 -5.66 -2.77
N SER A 17 -7.73 -5.90 -3.69
CA SER A 17 -6.29 -5.78 -3.40
C SER A 17 -5.86 -4.33 -3.14
N ALA A 18 -6.40 -3.36 -3.87
CA ALA A 18 -6.14 -1.94 -3.64
C ALA A 18 -6.65 -1.49 -2.26
N LEU A 19 -7.87 -1.89 -1.88
CA LEU A 19 -8.43 -1.55 -0.58
C LEU A 19 -7.64 -2.21 0.56
N ALA A 20 -7.34 -3.50 0.42
CA ALA A 20 -6.51 -4.22 1.40
C ALA A 20 -5.12 -3.58 1.54
N GLY A 21 -4.46 -3.25 0.42
CA GLY A 21 -3.16 -2.58 0.42
C GLY A 21 -3.21 -1.22 1.11
N ALA A 22 -4.24 -0.42 0.85
CA ALA A 22 -4.40 0.89 1.50
C ALA A 22 -4.62 0.77 3.02
N ILE A 23 -5.48 -0.15 3.46
CA ILE A 23 -5.75 -0.39 4.88
C ILE A 23 -4.50 -0.93 5.59
N LEU A 24 -3.84 -1.93 4.99
CA LEU A 24 -2.64 -2.54 5.57
C LEU A 24 -1.47 -1.55 5.60
N GLY A 25 -1.26 -0.77 4.55
CA GLY A 25 -0.26 0.28 4.52
C GLY A 25 -0.50 1.34 5.61
N ALA A 26 -1.74 1.82 5.74
CA ALA A 26 -2.09 2.80 6.76
C ALA A 26 -1.91 2.23 8.18
N GLY A 27 -2.34 0.99 8.41
CA GLY A 27 -2.22 0.33 9.71
C GLY A 27 -0.77 0.02 10.10
N LEU A 28 0.04 -0.42 9.13
CA LEU A 28 1.45 -0.70 9.37
C LEU A 28 2.22 0.59 9.66
N LEU A 29 1.95 1.66 8.91
CA LEU A 29 2.54 2.97 9.14
C LEU A 29 2.11 3.57 10.49
N ALA A 30 0.83 3.44 10.85
CA ALA A 30 0.33 3.84 12.17
C ALA A 30 1.06 3.12 13.30
N ARG A 31 1.31 1.81 13.13
CA ARG A 31 2.02 1.00 14.13
C ARG A 31 3.48 1.42 14.26
N VAL A 32 4.17 1.64 13.15
CA VAL A 32 5.55 2.16 13.15
C VAL A 32 5.61 3.50 13.88
N TRP A 33 4.73 4.44 13.54
CA TRP A 33 4.72 5.75 14.18
C TRP A 33 4.36 5.69 15.66
N SER A 34 3.44 4.81 16.07
CA SER A 34 3.07 4.64 17.47
C SER A 34 4.22 4.07 18.31
N ASP A 35 4.94 3.07 17.79
CA ASP A 35 6.04 2.43 18.53
C ASP A 35 7.28 3.34 18.59
N CYS A 36 7.50 4.16 17.57
CA CYS A 36 8.61 5.12 17.53
C CYS A 36 8.26 6.50 18.13
N ASP A 37 7.04 6.69 18.65
CA ASP A 37 6.51 7.97 19.16
C ASP A 37 6.70 9.14 18.19
N VAL A 38 6.30 8.92 16.93
CA VAL A 38 6.44 9.88 15.83
C VAL A 38 5.19 10.74 15.73
N GLY A 39 5.35 12.05 15.91
CA GLY A 39 4.29 13.03 15.70
C GLY A 39 3.19 12.99 16.78
N ILE A 40 2.01 13.49 16.45
CA ILE A 40 0.87 13.56 17.38
C ILE A 40 -0.18 12.53 16.93
N VAL A 41 -0.59 11.65 17.83
CA VAL A 41 -1.50 10.52 17.54
C VAL A 41 -2.77 10.96 16.80
N SER A 42 -3.41 12.05 17.23
CA SER A 42 -4.64 12.55 16.60
C SER A 42 -4.41 13.12 15.19
N ALA A 43 -3.27 13.79 14.97
CA ALA A 43 -2.89 14.31 13.66
C ALA A 43 -2.56 13.16 12.68
N ASN A 44 -1.82 12.15 13.16
CA ASN A 44 -1.50 10.96 12.39
C ASN A 44 -2.76 10.20 11.96
N LEU A 45 -3.71 10.01 12.88
CA LEU A 45 -4.97 9.33 12.59
C LEU A 45 -5.77 10.06 11.51
N LEU A 46 -5.85 11.39 11.60
CA LEU A 46 -6.51 12.22 10.60
C LEU A 46 -5.81 12.13 9.25
N LEU A 47 -4.48 12.26 9.21
CA LEU A 47 -3.69 12.16 7.99
C LEU A 47 -3.85 10.79 7.32
N LEU A 48 -3.75 9.71 8.10
CA LEU A 48 -3.84 8.36 7.57
C LEU A 48 -5.23 8.04 7.02
N THR A 49 -6.28 8.47 7.72
CA THR A 49 -7.66 8.15 7.36
C THR A 49 -8.20 9.03 6.23
N ILE A 50 -7.94 10.35 6.30
CA ILE A 50 -8.54 11.32 5.39
C ILE A 50 -7.72 11.50 4.11
N PHE A 51 -6.40 11.30 4.16
CA PHE A 51 -5.52 11.55 3.02
C PHE A 51 -4.85 10.26 2.53
N TYR A 52 -4.06 9.60 3.38
CA TYR A 52 -3.23 8.48 2.95
C TYR A 52 -4.06 7.33 2.37
N LEU A 53 -5.08 6.87 3.09
CA LEU A 53 -5.93 5.75 2.68
C LEU A 53 -6.66 6.02 1.34
N PRO A 54 -7.41 7.13 1.16
CA PRO A 54 -8.10 7.37 -0.11
C PRO A 54 -7.15 7.66 -1.28
N VAL A 55 -6.03 8.34 -1.04
CA VAL A 55 -5.02 8.60 -2.08
C VAL A 55 -4.39 7.29 -2.52
N LEU A 56 -3.92 6.47 -1.58
CA LEU A 56 -3.28 5.19 -1.88
C LEU A 56 -4.26 4.23 -2.57
N PHE A 57 -5.49 4.13 -2.09
CA PHE A 57 -6.54 3.35 -2.75
C PHE A 57 -6.76 3.79 -4.21
N SER A 58 -6.82 5.10 -4.45
CA SER A 58 -7.04 5.66 -5.79
C SER A 58 -5.87 5.36 -6.73
N VAL A 59 -4.64 5.51 -6.24
CA VAL A 59 -3.41 5.20 -6.99
C VAL A 59 -3.34 3.72 -7.33
N LEU A 60 -3.51 2.84 -6.34
CA LEU A 60 -3.49 1.38 -6.53
C LEU A 60 -4.56 0.91 -7.51
N THR A 61 -5.78 1.45 -7.37
CA THR A 61 -6.88 1.17 -8.29
C THR A 61 -6.55 1.63 -9.71
N GLY A 62 -6.03 2.86 -9.87
CA GLY A 62 -5.63 3.41 -11.16
C GLY A 62 -4.60 2.53 -11.86
N ILE A 63 -3.54 2.14 -11.16
CA ILE A 63 -2.49 1.27 -11.67
C ILE A 63 -3.07 -0.10 -12.08
N GLY A 64 -3.83 -0.74 -11.19
CA GLY A 64 -4.42 -2.05 -11.49
C GLY A 64 -5.37 -2.03 -12.68
N LEU A 65 -6.18 -0.98 -12.82
CA LEU A 65 -7.06 -0.82 -13.99
C LEU A 65 -6.27 -0.63 -15.30
N ILE A 66 -5.14 0.09 -15.27
CA ILE A 66 -4.24 0.23 -16.42
C ILE A 66 -3.65 -1.13 -16.80
N VAL A 67 -3.19 -1.91 -15.82
CA VAL A 67 -2.63 -3.27 -16.05
C VAL A 67 -3.70 -4.22 -16.61
N VAL A 68 -4.90 -4.24 -16.05
CA VAL A 68 -6.00 -5.07 -16.55
C VAL A 68 -6.41 -4.66 -17.97
N ARG A 69 -6.41 -3.36 -18.29
CA ARG A 69 -6.70 -2.88 -19.65
C ARG A 69 -5.64 -3.27 -20.66
N THR A 70 -4.36 -3.20 -20.29
CA THR A 70 -3.22 -3.43 -21.18
C THR A 70 -2.89 -4.93 -21.35
N LEU A 71 -2.81 -5.67 -20.25
CA LEU A 71 -2.42 -7.09 -20.25
C LEU A 71 -3.62 -8.04 -20.11
N GLY A 72 -4.74 -7.60 -19.52
CA GLY A 72 -5.81 -8.48 -19.08
C GLY A 72 -6.51 -9.26 -20.19
N ARG A 73 -6.51 -8.75 -21.43
CA ARG A 73 -7.05 -9.46 -22.62
C ARG A 73 -6.15 -10.59 -23.12
N ARG A 74 -4.82 -10.40 -23.07
CA ARG A 74 -3.87 -11.36 -23.66
C ARG A 74 -3.36 -12.37 -22.62
N ARG A 75 -3.14 -11.92 -21.39
CA ARG A 75 -2.55 -12.71 -20.30
C ARG A 75 -3.23 -12.35 -18.97
N PRO A 76 -4.44 -12.88 -18.70
CA PRO A 76 -5.25 -12.46 -17.56
C PRO A 76 -4.58 -12.75 -16.21
N TRP A 77 -3.94 -13.91 -16.08
CA TRP A 77 -3.21 -14.32 -14.88
C TRP A 77 -1.95 -13.46 -14.65
N ALA A 78 -1.22 -13.15 -15.71
CA ALA A 78 -0.07 -12.26 -15.62
C ALA A 78 -0.49 -10.85 -15.20
N ALA A 79 -1.62 -10.34 -15.71
CA ALA A 79 -2.16 -9.05 -15.29
C ALA A 79 -2.49 -9.02 -13.79
N MET A 80 -3.05 -10.10 -13.25
CA MET A 80 -3.32 -10.23 -11.81
C MET A 80 -2.04 -10.26 -10.99
N ALA A 81 -1.06 -11.08 -11.37
CA ALA A 81 0.23 -11.16 -10.68
C ALA A 81 0.97 -9.81 -10.68
N VAL A 82 1.05 -9.15 -11.84
CA VAL A 82 1.67 -7.82 -11.97
C VAL A 82 0.94 -6.79 -11.10
N THR A 83 -0.40 -6.81 -11.07
CA THR A 83 -1.16 -5.89 -10.21
C THR A 83 -0.82 -6.08 -8.74
N LEU A 84 -0.75 -7.32 -8.25
CA LEU A 84 -0.42 -7.61 -6.85
C LEU A 84 1.00 -7.15 -6.51
N VAL A 85 1.98 -7.44 -7.36
CA VAL A 85 3.37 -7.00 -7.15
C VAL A 85 3.45 -5.47 -7.10
N LEU A 86 2.81 -4.79 -8.05
CA LEU A 86 2.78 -3.32 -8.04
C LEU A 86 2.08 -2.76 -6.81
N CYS A 87 1.03 -3.42 -6.30
CA CYS A 87 0.40 -3.00 -5.06
C CYS A 87 1.38 -3.06 -3.88
N VAL A 88 2.11 -4.16 -3.72
CA VAL A 88 3.11 -4.30 -2.66
C VAL A 88 4.19 -3.23 -2.77
N VAL A 89 4.73 -3.02 -3.98
CA VAL A 89 5.79 -2.02 -4.23
C VAL A 89 5.30 -0.60 -3.94
N VAL A 90 4.10 -0.23 -4.39
CA VAL A 90 3.56 1.11 -4.18
C VAL A 90 3.24 1.37 -2.71
N VAL A 91 2.67 0.38 -2.00
CA VAL A 91 2.45 0.47 -0.54
C VAL A 91 3.79 0.69 0.15
N TRP A 92 4.80 -0.12 -0.15
CA TRP A 92 6.14 0.02 0.42
C TRP A 92 6.73 1.40 0.17
N LEU A 93 6.80 1.85 -1.08
CA LEU A 93 7.32 3.19 -1.43
C LEU A 93 6.56 4.32 -0.73
N SER A 94 5.23 4.21 -0.62
CA SER A 94 4.45 5.22 0.08
C SER A 94 4.74 5.26 1.57
N MET A 95 5.07 4.12 2.20
CA MET A 95 5.51 4.09 3.59
C MET A 95 6.88 4.77 3.73
N SER A 96 7.82 4.48 2.83
CA SER A 96 9.15 5.10 2.80
C SER A 96 9.12 6.61 2.70
N VAL A 97 8.23 7.13 1.85
CA VAL A 97 8.06 8.58 1.71
C VAL A 97 7.47 9.21 2.97
N MET A 98 6.59 8.48 3.67
CA MET A 98 5.89 9.00 4.85
C MET A 98 6.70 8.86 6.14
N HIS A 99 7.65 7.92 6.20
CA HIS A 99 8.51 7.68 7.35
C HIS A 99 9.98 7.74 6.94
N PRO A 100 10.53 8.95 6.72
CA PRO A 100 11.94 9.11 6.38
C PRO A 100 12.84 8.73 7.56
N ASP A 101 13.95 8.07 7.27
CA ASP A 101 14.96 7.57 8.23
C ASP A 101 15.49 8.63 9.20
N ASP A 102 15.50 9.90 8.77
CA ASP A 102 16.05 11.02 9.53
C ASP A 102 15.07 11.61 10.56
N TYR A 103 13.85 11.06 10.69
CA TYR A 103 12.88 11.57 11.67
C TYR A 103 13.20 11.00 13.06
N PRO A 104 13.66 11.82 14.03
CA PRO A 104 14.12 11.32 15.33
C PRO A 104 12.92 10.85 16.16
N GLY A 105 12.65 9.55 16.13
CA GLY A 105 11.79 8.89 17.11
C GLY A 105 12.58 8.65 18.40
N PRO A 106 12.15 9.16 19.56
CA PRO A 106 12.88 8.97 20.82
C PRO A 106 13.07 7.50 21.21
N PHE A 107 12.26 6.60 20.65
CA PHE A 107 12.29 5.17 20.93
C PHE A 107 12.87 4.30 19.79
N CYS A 108 13.12 4.86 18.60
CA CYS A 108 13.63 4.14 17.43
C CYS A 108 14.95 4.77 16.93
N PRO A 109 16.11 4.43 17.52
CA PRO A 109 17.40 5.01 17.15
C PRO A 109 17.86 4.63 15.74
N THR A 110 17.31 3.55 15.18
CA THR A 110 17.54 3.07 13.81
C THR A 110 16.42 3.48 12.85
N GLY A 111 15.55 4.42 13.23
CA GLY A 111 14.38 4.85 12.44
C GLY A 111 13.18 3.91 12.58
N VAL A 112 13.39 2.59 12.61
CA VAL A 112 12.31 1.58 12.64
C VAL A 112 12.20 0.80 13.96
N PRO A 113 11.03 0.20 14.28
CA PRO A 113 10.84 -0.66 15.45
C PRO A 113 11.60 -1.99 15.38
N GLU A 114 11.84 -2.63 16.54
CA GLU A 114 12.56 -3.91 16.65
C GLU A 114 11.91 -5.10 15.91
N TRP A 115 10.59 -5.03 15.70
CA TRP A 115 9.85 -6.07 14.97
C TRP A 115 9.94 -5.87 13.45
N TRP A 116 10.44 -4.73 12.97
CA TRP A 116 10.60 -4.48 11.55
C TRP A 116 11.70 -5.40 10.99
N PRO A 117 11.45 -6.11 9.88
CA PRO A 117 12.44 -7.02 9.32
C PRO A 117 13.67 -6.25 8.82
N ALA A 118 14.85 -6.60 9.35
CA ALA A 118 16.12 -5.95 9.00
C ALA A 118 16.52 -6.02 7.51
N ALA A 119 15.90 -6.91 6.73
CA ALA A 119 16.16 -7.05 5.30
C ALA A 119 15.34 -6.08 4.41
N ILE A 120 14.34 -5.39 4.97
CA ILE A 120 13.45 -4.50 4.22
C ILE A 120 13.73 -3.07 4.68
N PRO A 121 14.29 -2.21 3.81
CA PRO A 121 14.42 -0.79 4.16
C PRO A 121 13.03 -0.21 4.33
N LEU A 122 12.85 0.67 5.33
CA LEU A 122 11.66 1.49 5.38
C LEU A 122 11.95 2.78 4.65
#